data_AF-A0A966K4X2-F1
#
_entry.id   AF-A0A966K4X2-F1
#
_cell.length_a   1.000
_cell.length_b   1.000
_cell.length_c   1.000
_cell.angle_alpha   90.00
_cell.angle_beta   90.00
_cell.angle_gamma   90.00
#
_symmetry.space_group_name_H-M   'P 1'
#
loop_
_entity.id
_entity.type
_entity.pdbx_description
1 polymer ?
#
loop_
_entity_poly.entity_id
_entity_poly.type
_entity_poly.pdbx_seq_one_letter_code
_entity_poly.pdbx_strand_id
1 'polypeptide(L)' 'MQKNILIIGYGDIAKRLIKVIGTESINISAISRNDSNNPNINKFNWDWLSDKKIDLKAKNFDSAIIIPKP' A
#
# COMPACT_ATOMS: atom_id res chain seq x y z
N MET A 1 14.67 -11.98 6.00
CA MET A 1 13.41 -11.57 6.63
C MET A 1 12.64 -10.72 5.62
N GLN A 2 11.37 -10.99 5.35
CA GLN A 2 10.57 -10.15 4.45
C GLN A 2 10.30 -8.78 5.08
N LYS A 3 10.35 -7.72 4.28
CA LYS A 3 10.08 -6.34 4.72
C LYS A 3 8.61 -5.99 4.53
N ASN A 4 7.99 -5.38 5.53
CA ASN A 4 6.61 -4.91 5.48
C ASN A 4 6.58 -3.45 5.03
N ILE A 5 6.05 -3.18 3.83
CA ILE A 5 5.96 -1.82 3.28
C ILE A 5 4.49 -1.39 3.21
N LEU A 6 4.19 -0.22 3.75
CA LEU A 6 2.92 0.47 3.57
C LEU A 6 3.04 1.46 2.40
N ILE A 7 2.11 1.40 1.44
CA ILE A 7 2.01 2.38 0.35
C ILE A 7 0.68 3.10 0.47
N ILE A 8 0.72 4.43 0.66
CA ILE A 8 -0.46 5.29 0.68
C ILE A 8 -0.56 6.05 -0.64
N GLY A 9 -1.75 6.06 -1.26
CA GLY A 9 -1.93 6.59 -2.61
C GLY A 9 -1.62 5.55 -3.69
N TYR A 10 -1.99 4.29 -3.46
CA TYR A 10 -1.72 3.22 -4.40
C TYR A 10 -2.38 3.46 -5.77
N GLY A 11 -1.54 3.60 -6.80
CA GLY A 11 -1.92 3.91 -8.17
C GLY A 11 -0.83 3.48 -9.15
N ASP A 12 -0.72 4.13 -10.29
CA ASP A 12 0.21 3.67 -11.34
C ASP A 12 1.68 3.85 -10.97
N ILE A 13 2.04 4.90 -10.22
CA ILE A 13 3.39 5.07 -9.68
C ILE A 13 3.74 3.91 -8.73
N ALA A 14 2.83 3.55 -7.83
CA ALA A 14 3.03 2.41 -6.93
C ALA A 14 3.20 1.09 -7.71
N LYS A 15 2.37 0.84 -8.72
CA LYS A 15 2.49 -0.36 -9.57
C LYS A 15 3.84 -0.43 -10.27
N ARG A 16 4.35 0.70 -10.78
CA ARG A 16 5.67 0.78 -11.43
C ARG A 16 6.79 0.53 -10.42
N LEU A 17 6.71 1.14 -9.24
CA LEU A 17 7.66 0.91 -8.15
C LEU A 17 7.76 -0.59 -7.84
N ILE A 18 6.62 -1.25 -7.60
CA ILE A 18 6.57 -2.68 -7.25
C ILE A 18 7.26 -3.57 -8.29
N LYS A 19 7.10 -3.24 -9.58
CA LYS A 19 7.78 -3.97 -10.65
C LYS A 19 9.30 -3.83 -10.60
N VAL A 20 9.82 -2.70 -10.12
CA VAL A 20 11.26 -2.44 -10.02
C VAL A 20 11.88 -3.08 -8.78
N ILE A 21 11.22 -2.97 -7.62
CA ILE A 21 11.73 -3.57 -6.36
C ILE A 21 11.57 -5.10 -6.31
N GLY A 22 10.63 -5.66 -7.07
CA GLY A 22 10.28 -7.08 -6.96
C GLY A 22 9.49 -7.38 -5.69
N THR A 23 8.75 -8.50 -5.69
CA THR A 23 7.84 -8.86 -4.59
C THR A 23 8.31 -10.05 -3.75
N GLU A 24 9.41 -10.70 -4.10
CA GLU A 24 9.85 -11.94 -3.46
C GLU A 24 10.23 -11.75 -1.98
N SER A 25 10.73 -10.57 -1.63
CA SER A 25 11.22 -10.23 -0.30
C SER A 25 10.38 -9.17 0.44
N ILE A 26 9.23 -8.77 -0.12
CA ILE A 26 8.46 -7.62 0.35
C ILE A 26 6.97 -7.97 0.48
N ASN A 27 6.42 -7.71 1.67
CA ASN A 27 4.99 -7.74 1.93
C ASN A 27 4.41 -6.33 1.78
N ILE A 28 3.49 -6.17 0.82
CA ILE A 28 2.94 -4.86 0.48
C ILE A 28 1.54 -4.71 1.07
N SER A 29 1.37 -3.68 1.88
CA SER A 29 0.06 -3.16 2.26
C SER A 29 -0.22 -1.87 1.50
N ALA A 30 -1.35 -1.79 0.79
CA ALA A 30 -1.66 -0.68 -0.10
C ALA A 30 -2.96 0.02 0.31
N ILE A 31 -2.93 1.34 0.40
CA ILE A 31 -4.10 2.18 0.67
C ILE A 31 -4.50 2.93 -0.60
N SER A 32 -5.75 2.74 -1.05
CA SER A 32 -6.36 3.56 -2.11
C SER A 32 -7.88 3.42 -2.11
N ARG A 33 -8.59 4.38 -2.70
CA ARG A 33 -10.06 4.40 -2.81
C ARG A 33 -10.70 3.27 -3.64
N ASN A 34 -9.97 2.74 -4.61
CA ASN A 34 -10.52 1.76 -5.55
C ASN A 34 -9.97 0.38 -5.22
N ASP A 35 -10.71 -0.68 -5.54
CA ASP A 35 -10.22 -2.05 -5.43
C ASP A 35 -9.07 -2.31 -6.41
N SER A 36 -8.27 -3.33 -6.15
CA SER A 36 -7.36 -3.88 -7.15
C SER A 36 -7.33 -5.38 -7.05
N ASN A 37 -7.27 -6.03 -8.21
CA ASN A 37 -7.30 -7.48 -8.32
C ASN A 37 -5.91 -8.13 -8.16
N ASN A 38 -4.95 -7.47 -7.50
CA ASN A 38 -3.62 -8.06 -7.31
C ASN A 38 -3.60 -8.90 -6.02
N PRO A 39 -3.53 -10.24 -6.11
CA PRO A 39 -3.59 -11.13 -4.94
C PRO A 39 -2.36 -11.00 -4.02
N ASN A 40 -1.24 -10.46 -4.52
CA ASN A 40 0.00 -10.32 -3.76
C ASN A 40 0.05 -9.01 -2.93
N ILE A 41 -1.05 -8.27 -2.87
CA ILE A 41 -1.12 -6.96 -2.20
C ILE A 41 -2.26 -6.97 -1.19
N ASN A 42 -1.93 -6.74 0.07
CA ASN A 42 -2.93 -6.56 1.12
C ASN A 42 -3.52 -5.15 1.03
N LYS A 43 -4.74 -5.03 0.50
CA LYS A 43 -5.33 -3.74 0.22
C LYS A 43 -6.27 -3.25 1.31
N PHE A 44 -6.16 -1.97 1.63
CA PHE A 44 -7.10 -1.25 2.47
C PHE A 44 -7.80 -0.18 1.62
N ASN A 45 -9.12 -0.28 1.51
CA ASN A 45 -9.91 0.75 0.86
C ASN A 45 -10.11 1.92 1.83
N TRP A 46 -9.51 3.06 1.51
CA TRP A 46 -9.60 4.25 2.32
C TRP A 46 -9.38 5.50 1.48
N ASP A 47 -10.13 6.55 1.81
CA ASP A 47 -10.01 7.87 1.22
C ASP A 47 -9.28 8.79 2.19
N TRP A 48 -8.27 9.51 1.70
CA TRP A 48 -7.50 10.48 2.46
C TRP A 48 -8.35 11.62 3.00
N LEU A 49 -9.44 11.94 2.31
CA LEU A 49 -10.39 12.97 2.70
C LEU A 49 -11.48 12.43 3.65
N SER A 50 -11.43 11.15 4.02
CA SER A 50 -12.40 10.58 4.93
C SER A 50 -12.07 10.91 6.38
N ASP A 51 -13.07 11.33 7.14
CA ASP A 51 -12.99 11.44 8.61
C ASP A 51 -12.90 10.07 9.31
N LYS A 52 -13.06 8.97 8.56
CA LYS A 52 -12.94 7.62 9.10
C LYS A 52 -11.47 7.31 9.35
N LYS A 53 -11.15 6.79 10.53
CA LYS A 53 -9.83 6.23 10.80
C LYS A 53 -9.65 4.94 9.99
N ILE A 54 -8.45 4.75 9.44
CA ILE A 54 -8.07 3.48 8.84
C ILE A 54 -7.53 2.55 9.91
N ASP A 55 -8.04 1.31 9.96
CA ASP A 55 -7.48 0.26 10.80
C ASP A 55 -6.53 -0.61 9.96
N LEU A 56 -5.24 -0.46 10.20
CA LEU A 56 -4.18 -1.25 9.56
C LEU A 56 -3.94 -2.61 10.25
N LYS A 57 -4.80 -2.99 11.20
CA LYS A 57 -4.77 -4.24 11.95
C LYS A 57 -3.45 -4.50 12.67
N ALA A 58 -2.96 -3.51 13.41
CA ALA A 58 -1.75 -3.59 14.24
C ALA A 58 -0.52 -4.22 13.53
N LYS A 59 -0.34 -3.94 12.23
CA LYS A 59 0.86 -4.38 11.49
C LYS A 59 2.01 -3.42 11.75
N ASN A 60 3.19 -3.98 12.07
CA ASN A 60 4.44 -3.24 12.07
C ASN A 60 4.94 -3.10 10.62
N PHE A 61 5.23 -1.87 10.22
CA PHE A 61 5.79 -1.54 8.91
C PHE A 61 7.25 -1.12 9.06
N ASP A 62 8.12 -1.70 8.22
CA ASP A 62 9.52 -1.29 8.11
C ASP A 62 9.67 0.04 7.37
N SER A 63 8.74 0.33 6.46
CA SER A 63 8.73 1.57 5.69
C SER A 63 7.32 1.97 5.28
N ALA A 64 7.10 3.28 5.20
CA ALA A 64 5.90 3.86 4.63
C ALA A 64 6.28 4.74 3.43
N ILE A 65 5.58 4.54 2.32
CA ILE A 65 5.74 5.31 1.08
C ILE A 65 4.44 6.06 0.84
N ILE A 66 4.52 7.39 0.78
CA ILE A 66 3.37 8.24 0.53
C ILE A 66 3.52 8.78 -0.89
N ILE A 67 2.57 8.43 -1.75
CA ILE A 67 2.44 8.98 -3.10
C ILE A 67 1.25 9.93 -3.05
N PRO A 68 1.46 11.22 -2.76
CA PRO A 68 0.37 12.17 -2.75
C PRO A 68 -0.27 12.18 -4.14
N LYS A 69 -1.59 12.01 -4.18
CA LYS A 69 -2.32 12.36 -5.39
C LYS A 69 -2.48 13.88 -5.43
N PRO A 70 -2.29 14.51 -6.59
CA PRO A 70 -2.68 15.89 -6.78
C PRO A 70 -4.17 16.09 -6.52
#